data_AF-A0A2E7N545-F1
#
_entry.id   AF-A0A2E7N545-F1
#
_cell.length_a   1.000
_cell.length_b   1.000
_cell.length_c   1.000
_cell.angle_alpha   90.00
_cell.angle_beta   90.00
_cell.angle_gamma   90.00
#
_symmetry.space_group_name_H-M   'P 1'
#
loop_
_entity.id
_entity.type
_entity.pdbx_description
1 polymer ?
#
loop_
_entity_poly.entity_id
_entity_poly.type
_entity_poly.pdbx_seq_one_letter_code
_entity_poly.pdbx_strand_id
1 'polypeptide(L)' 'MHRFDWRSLEIDPGGVEFNLTISAWVGLFAKTGFTIEDYLELAAPAHAAGAPFGVSAEWAHSYPSEQVWILRKQK' A
#
# COMPACT_ATOMS: atom_id res chain seq x y z
N MET A 1 2.79 -12.85 0.90
CA MET A 1 2.45 -12.04 -0.29
C MET A 1 3.75 -11.60 -0.92
N HIS A 2 3.96 -11.85 -2.21
CA HIS A 2 5.26 -11.59 -2.86
C HIS A 2 5.14 -11.24 -4.34
N ARG A 3 4.16 -11.81 -5.05
CA ARG A 3 3.87 -11.52 -6.45
C ARG A 3 2.39 -11.73 -6.72
N PHE A 4 1.79 -10.78 -7.43
CA PHE A 4 0.47 -10.91 -8.05
C PHE A 4 0.62 -10.73 -9.55
N ASP A 5 -0.10 -11.54 -10.32
CA ASP A 5 -0.04 -11.52 -11.78
C ASP A 5 -1.45 -11.22 -12.31
N TRP A 6 -1.66 -9.97 -12.70
CA TRP A 6 -2.96 -9.46 -13.12
C TRP A 6 -3.12 -9.45 -14.65
N ARG A 7 -2.11 -9.93 -15.40
CA ARG A 7 -2.04 -9.79 -16.87
C ARG A 7 -3.13 -10.55 -17.62
N SER A 8 -3.71 -11.57 -16.99
CA SER A 8 -4.71 -12.45 -17.59
C SER A 8 -6.11 -12.26 -17.02
N LEU A 9 -6.36 -11.19 -16.25
CA LEU A 9 -7.69 -10.91 -15.74
C LEU A 9 -8.62 -10.38 -16.84
N GLU A 10 -9.88 -10.78 -16.79
CA GLU A 10 -10.94 -10.30 -17.70
C GLU A 10 -11.39 -8.88 -17.36
N ILE A 11 -11.39 -8.54 -16.07
CA ILE A 11 -11.78 -7.24 -15.54
C ILE A 11 -10.53 -6.58 -14.97
N ASP A 12 -10.24 -5.36 -15.44
CA ASP A 12 -9.07 -4.57 -15.03
C ASP A 12 -7.72 -5.31 -15.22
N PRO A 13 -7.37 -5.69 -16.47
CA PRO A 13 -6.10 -6.35 -16.73
C PRO A 13 -4.93 -5.41 -16.41
N GLY A 14 -4.02 -5.90 -15.57
CA GLY A 14 -2.91 -5.11 -15.05
C GLY A 14 -1.54 -5.67 -15.40
N GLY A 15 -0.57 -5.33 -14.55
CA GLY A 15 0.80 -5.83 -14.62
C GLY A 15 1.07 -7.01 -13.69
N VAL A 16 2.35 -7.25 -13.46
CA VAL A 16 2.81 -8.06 -12.33
C VAL A 16 3.16 -7.11 -11.20
N GLU A 17 2.55 -7.30 -10.04
CA GLU A 17 2.80 -6.49 -8.85
C GLU A 17 3.59 -7.27 -7.82
N PHE A 18 4.50 -6.57 -7.14
CA PHE A 18 5.32 -7.12 -6.08
C PHE A 18 5.03 -6.33 -4.82
N ASN A 19 4.39 -6.98 -3.85
CA ASN A 19 4.11 -6.38 -2.57
C ASN A 19 4.47 -7.34 -1.44
N LEU A 20 5.13 -6.82 -0.41
CA LEU A 20 5.49 -7.56 0.78
C LEU A 20 4.31 -7.57 1.76
N THR A 21 4.28 -8.54 2.68
CA THR A 21 3.42 -8.39 3.85
C THR A 21 3.92 -7.23 4.71
N ILE A 22 3.05 -6.62 5.51
CA ILE A 22 3.42 -5.58 6.49
C ILE A 22 4.62 -6.03 7.34
N SER A 23 4.58 -7.26 7.87
CA SER A 23 5.68 -7.83 8.66
C SER A 23 7.01 -7.94 7.89
N ALA A 24 6.95 -8.23 6.58
CA ALA A 24 8.14 -8.32 5.74
C ALA A 24 8.71 -6.93 5.41
N TRP A 25 7.87 -5.90 5.26
CA TRP A 25 8.32 -4.51 5.18
C TRP A 25 9.07 -4.08 6.45
N VAL A 26 8.49 -4.34 7.64
CA VAL A 26 9.15 -4.05 8.93
C VAL A 26 10.51 -4.74 9.02
N GLY A 27 10.57 -6.02 8.66
CA GLY A 27 11.83 -6.77 8.65
C GLY A 27 12.85 -6.24 7.65
N LEU A 28 12.40 -5.79 6.47
CA LEU A 28 13.27 -5.19 5.45
C LEU A 28 13.85 -3.86 5.96
N PHE A 29 13.04 -2.96 6.50
CA PHE A 29 13.50 -1.69 7.05
C PHE A 29 14.57 -1.88 8.12
N ALA A 30 14.32 -2.78 9.07
CA ALA A 30 15.30 -3.09 10.12
C ALA A 30 16.62 -3.62 9.55
N LYS A 31 16.57 -4.58 8.61
CA LYS A 31 17.77 -5.14 7.95
C LYS A 31 18.55 -4.09 7.16
N THR A 32 17.85 -3.11 6.60
CA THR A 32 18.45 -2.00 5.86
C THR A 32 18.89 -0.86 6.79
N GLY A 33 18.73 -0.97 8.11
CA GLY A 33 19.16 0.05 9.06
C GLY A 33 18.23 1.27 9.08
N PHE A 34 16.93 1.07 8.90
CA PHE A 34 15.90 2.08 9.12
C PHE A 34 15.17 1.83 10.43
N THR A 35 14.87 2.90 11.16
CA THR A 35 13.89 2.91 12.24
C THR A 35 12.56 3.41 11.67
N ILE A 36 11.47 2.75 12.03
CA ILE A 36 10.12 3.22 11.74
C ILE A 36 9.78 4.30 12.76
N GLU A 37 9.55 5.52 12.30
CA GLU A 37 9.12 6.64 13.13
C GLU A 37 7.60 6.76 13.17
N ASP A 38 6.92 6.42 12.07
CA ASP A 38 5.46 6.42 11.97
C ASP A 38 4.98 5.47 10.86
N TYR A 39 3.72 5.07 10.95
CA TYR A 39 3.00 4.32 9.92
C TYR A 39 1.56 4.83 9.83
N LEU A 40 1.20 5.38 8.68
CA LEU A 40 -0.10 5.99 8.45
C LEU A 40 -0.91 5.17 7.45
N GLU A 41 -2.16 4.95 7.82
CA GLU A 41 -3.19 4.31 7.01
C GLU A 41 -4.22 5.38 6.64
N LEU A 42 -4.05 5.94 5.44
CA LEU A 42 -4.79 7.14 5.03
C LEU A 42 -6.21 6.79 4.57
N ALA A 43 -7.18 7.61 5.00
CA ALA A 43 -8.52 7.64 4.45
C ALA A 43 -8.61 8.68 3.32
N ALA A 44 -9.47 8.41 2.33
CA ALA A 44 -9.74 9.38 1.28
C ALA A 44 -10.43 10.64 1.82
N PRO A 45 -10.11 11.84 1.30
CA PRO A 45 -10.73 13.09 1.73
C PRO A 45 -12.22 13.12 1.37
N ALA A 46 -13.07 13.73 2.20
CA ALA A 46 -14.55 13.65 2.09
C ALA A 46 -15.17 14.05 0.73
N HIS A 47 -14.43 14.78 -0.11
CA HIS A 47 -14.87 15.16 -1.46
C HIS A 47 -14.44 14.19 -2.56
N ALA A 48 -13.70 13.12 -2.22
CA ALA A 48 -13.31 12.07 -3.15
C ALA A 48 -14.53 11.33 -3.67
N ALA A 49 -14.51 10.97 -4.95
CA ALA A 49 -15.60 10.26 -5.61
C ALA A 49 -15.06 9.29 -6.67
N GLY A 50 -15.87 8.28 -7.01
CA GLY A 50 -15.52 7.28 -8.01
C GLY A 50 -14.48 6.27 -7.53
N ALA A 51 -13.74 5.68 -8.47
CA ALA A 51 -12.70 4.69 -8.23
C ALA A 51 -11.54 4.85 -9.25
N PRO A 52 -10.85 6.01 -9.25
CA PRO A 52 -9.85 6.32 -10.28
C PRO A 52 -8.68 5.32 -10.35
N PHE A 53 -8.44 4.56 -9.27
CA PHE A 53 -7.35 3.58 -9.14
C PHE A 53 -7.85 2.23 -8.61
N GLY A 54 -9.06 1.83 -9.00
CA GLY A 54 -9.63 0.51 -8.65
C GLY A 54 -10.23 0.40 -7.25
N VAL A 55 -9.81 1.24 -6.29
CA VAL A 55 -10.44 1.36 -4.96
C VAL A 55 -11.47 2.50 -4.99
N SER A 56 -12.70 2.20 -4.58
CA SER A 56 -13.77 3.21 -4.51
C SER A 56 -13.55 4.20 -3.38
N ALA A 57 -14.00 5.44 -3.57
CA ALA A 57 -14.00 6.46 -2.52
C ALA A 57 -14.79 6.01 -1.29
N GLU A 58 -15.94 5.33 -1.49
CA GLU A 58 -16.74 4.76 -0.39
C GLU A 58 -15.93 3.80 0.49
N TRP A 59 -15.18 2.89 -0.15
CA TRP A 59 -14.27 2.00 0.56
C TRP A 59 -13.17 2.80 1.26
N ALA A 60 -12.49 3.69 0.52
CA ALA A 60 -11.36 4.46 1.01
C ALA A 60 -11.70 5.44 2.15
N HIS A 61 -12.98 5.80 2.34
CA HIS A 61 -13.42 6.55 3.52
C HIS A 61 -13.49 5.71 4.79
N SER A 62 -13.76 4.42 4.65
CA SER A 62 -14.01 3.51 5.79
C SER A 62 -12.81 2.62 6.09
N TYR A 63 -12.00 2.33 5.09
CA TYR A 63 -10.88 1.39 5.16
C TYR A 63 -9.66 1.98 4.45
N PRO A 64 -8.46 1.79 5.00
CA PRO A 64 -7.26 2.27 4.34
C PRO A 64 -7.00 1.50 3.04
N SER A 65 -6.62 2.25 2.01
CA SER A 65 -6.20 1.71 0.72
C SER A 65 -4.71 1.85 0.46
N GLU A 66 -3.99 2.60 1.32
CA GLU A 66 -2.58 2.96 1.13
C GLU A 66 -1.78 2.81 2.42
N GLN A 67 -0.49 2.56 2.27
CA GLN A 67 0.47 2.42 3.35
C GLN A 67 1.53 3.52 3.27
N VAL A 68 1.61 4.39 4.27
CA VAL A 68 2.66 5.42 4.34
C VAL A 68 3.61 5.11 5.49
N TRP A 69 4.89 4.94 5.17
CA TRP A 69 5.93 4.62 6.13
C TRP A 69 6.85 5.84 6.31
N ILE A 70 6.96 6.32 7.56
CA ILE A 70 7.92 7.38 7.91
C ILE A 70 9.13 6.69 8.52
N LEU A 71 10.26 6.76 7.83
CA LEU A 71 11.47 6.02 8.18
C LEU A 71 12.64 6.96 8.39
N ARG A 72 13.42 6.72 9.43
CA ARG A 72 14.72 7.37 9.64
C ARG A 72 15.85 6.39 9.44
N LYS A 73 16.80 6.75 8.58
CA LYS A 73 18.03 5.98 8.38
C LYS A 73 18.91 6.09 9.63
N GLN A 74 19.32 4.94 10.16
CA GLN A 74 20.33 4.87 11.21
C GLN A 74 21.70 5.16 10.59
N LYS A 75 22.50 5.95 11.31
CA LYS A 75 23.85 6.34 10.87
C LYS A 75 24.79 5.14 10.79
#